data_AF-A0AAE2RDE7-F1
#
_entry.id   AF-A0AAE2RDE7-F1
#
_cell.length_a   1.000
_cell.length_b   1.000
_cell.length_c   1.000
_cell.angle_alpha   90.00
_cell.angle_beta   90.00
_cell.angle_gamma   90.00
#
_symmetry.space_group_name_H-M   'P 1'
#
loop_
_entity.id
_entity.type
_entity.pdbx_description
1 polymer ?
#
loop_
_entity_poly.entity_id
_entity_poly.type
_entity_poly.pdbx_seq_one_letter_code
_entity_poly.pdbx_strand_id
1 'polypeptide(L)' 'MWLELHDGDGFPFFVNMNNVVDFRWYEREKYTSLLTTAPVAEKLHMLYVRESATQIMQMIRQEQNRQAGRAGGA' A
#
# COMPACT_ATOMS: atom_id res chain seq x y z
N MET A 1 -3.34 7.58 -4.09
CA MET A 1 -2.81 7.77 -2.72
C MET A 1 -1.48 7.05 -2.67
N TRP A 2 -0.40 7.73 -2.32
CA TRP A 2 0.93 7.12 -2.30
C TRP A 2 1.30 6.72 -0.87
N LEU A 3 1.80 5.50 -0.69
CA LEU A 3 2.43 5.05 0.55
C LEU A 3 3.89 4.68 0.28
N GLU A 4 4.76 5.02 1.22
CA GLU A 4 6.11 4.48 1.32
C GLU A 4 6.03 3.15 2.07
N LEU A 5 6.52 2.07 1.47
CA LEU A 5 6.55 0.71 2.02
C LEU A 5 7.95 0.14 1.89
N HIS A 6 8.25 -0.94 2.60
CA HIS A 6 9.59 -1.54 2.62
C HIS A 6 9.60 -2.94 2.02
N ASP A 7 10.59 -3.21 1.16
CA ASP A 7 10.78 -4.52 0.55
C ASP A 7 11.36 -5.56 1.53
N GLY A 8 11.65 -6.76 1.02
CA GLY A 8 12.20 -7.86 1.79
C GLY A 8 13.57 -7.60 2.40
N ASP A 9 14.33 -6.60 1.92
CA ASP A 9 15.62 -6.16 2.47
C ASP A 9 15.48 -4.94 3.39
N GLY A 10 14.36 -4.23 3.30
CA GLY A 10 14.05 -3.03 4.07
C GLY A 10 14.33 -1.74 3.30
N PHE A 11 14.49 -1.79 1.97
CA PHE A 11 14.59 -0.59 1.16
C PHE A 11 13.20 0.00 0.90
N PRO A 12 13.07 1.33 1.01
CA PRO A 12 11.80 2.00 0.79
C PRO A 12 11.45 2.05 -0.70
N PHE A 13 10.17 1.87 -1.01
CA PHE A 13 9.60 2.12 -2.33
C PHE A 13 8.17 2.64 -2.21
N PHE A 14 7.70 3.33 -3.25
CA PHE A 14 6.42 4.03 -3.22
C PHE A 14 5.37 3.30 -4.04
N VAL A 15 4.25 2.96 -3.41
CA VAL A 15 3.12 2.28 -4.05
C VAL A 15 1.94 3.24 -4.17
N ASN A 16 1.38 3.33 -5.38
CA ASN A 16 0.10 4.01 -5.56
C ASN A 16 -1.04 3.08 -5.14
N MET A 17 -1.53 3.28 -3.91
CA MET A 17 -2.60 2.50 -3.31
C MET A 17 -3.94 2.63 -4.04
N ASN A 18 -4.10 3.59 -4.96
CA ASN A 18 -5.31 3.65 -5.79
C ASN A 18 -5.37 2.51 -6.83
N ASN A 19 -4.24 1.85 -7.09
CA ASN A 19 -4.13 0.76 -8.07
C ASN A 19 -4.10 -0.62 -7.40
N VAL A 20 -4.07 -0.67 -6.07
CA VAL A 20 -4.07 -1.91 -5.29
C VAL A 20 -5.50 -2.40 -5.17
N VAL A 21 -5.74 -3.67 -5.49
CA VAL A 21 -7.08 -4.29 -5.44
C VAL A 21 -7.28 -5.16 -4.21
N ASP A 22 -6.22 -5.78 -3.70
CA ASP A 22 -6.21 -6.50 -2.42
C ASP A 22 -4.80 -6.52 -1.80
N PHE A 23 -4.73 -6.90 -0.53
CA PHE A 23 -3.48 -7.26 0.11
C PHE A 23 -3.69 -8.27 1.25
N ARG A 24 -2.71 -9.15 1.48
CA ARG A 24 -2.79 -10.24 2.47
C ARG A 24 -1.49 -10.40 3.25
N TRP A 25 -1.61 -10.48 4.58
CA TRP A 25 -0.50 -10.79 5.48
C TRP A 25 -0.22 -12.30 5.56
N TYR A 26 1.06 -12.65 5.48
CA TYR A 26 1.57 -14.01 5.63
C TYR A 26 2.36 -14.09 6.94
N GLU A 27 1.72 -14.55 8.01
CA GLU A 27 2.25 -14.53 9.38
C GLU A 27 3.57 -15.31 9.53
N ARG A 28 3.71 -16.42 8.81
CA ARG A 28 4.92 -17.26 8.87
C ARG A 28 6.10 -16.61 8.17
N GLU A 29 5.86 -15.99 7.03
CA GLU A 29 6.88 -15.38 6.17
C GLU A 29 7.14 -13.90 6.49
N LYS A 30 6.30 -13.29 7.33
CA LYS A 30 6.42 -11.91 7.80
C LYS A 30 6.44 -10.89 6.66
N TYR A 31 5.59 -11.09 5.65
CA TYR A 31 5.35 -10.11 4.59
C TYR A 31 3.86 -9.98 4.25
N THR A 32 3.48 -8.86 3.66
CA THR A 32 2.19 -8.67 2.99
C THR A 32 2.38 -8.74 1.47
N SER A 33 1.54 -9.50 0.79
CA SER A 33 1.42 -9.40 -0.67
C SER A 33 0.42 -8.30 -1.03
N LEU A 34 0.73 -7.47 -2.02
CA LEU A 34 -0.20 -6.49 -2.60
C LEU A 34 -0.47 -6.86 -4.05
N LEU A 35 -1.74 -7.08 -4.39
CA LEU A 35 -2.16 -7.28 -5.76
C LEU A 35 -2.49 -5.91 -6.37
N THR A 36 -1.79 -5.56 -7.44
CA THR A 36 -1.91 -4.26 -8.10
C THR A 36 -2.30 -4.40 -9.55
N THR A 37 -3.04 -3.42 -10.06
CA THR A 37 -3.37 -3.28 -11.48
C THR A 37 -2.46 -2.24 -12.12
N ALA A 38 -1.91 -2.55 -13.30
CA ALA A 38 -1.21 -1.58 -14.13
C ALA A 38 -2.12 -1.18 -15.31
N PRO A 39 -2.68 0.04 -15.34
CA PRO A 39 -3.63 0.45 -16.38
C PRO A 39 -3.10 0.33 -17.81
N VAL A 40 -1.77 0.42 -17.99
CA VAL A 40 -1.11 0.41 -19.31
C VAL A 40 -0.75 -1.01 -19.77
N ALA A 41 -0.67 -1.98 -18.85
CA ALA A 41 -0.10 -3.30 -19.15
C ALA A 41 -1.13 -4.45 -19.18
N GLU A 42 -2.41 -4.19 -18.87
CA GLU A 42 -3.48 -5.20 -18.69
C GLU A 42 -3.07 -6.39 -17.79
N LYS A 43 -2.06 -6.19 -16.94
CA LYS A 43 -1.47 -7.23 -16.10
C LYS A 43 -1.58 -6.87 -14.64
N LEU A 44 -1.87 -7.90 -13.85
CA LEU A 44 -1.78 -7.86 -12.41
C LEU A 44 -0.32 -8.03 -11.99
N HIS A 45 0.14 -7.19 -11.08
CA HIS A 45 1.47 -7.26 -10.48
C HIS A 45 1.34 -7.51 -8.98
N MET A 46 2.08 -8.51 -8.48
CA MET A 46 2.20 -8.79 -7.06
C MET A 46 3.44 -8.10 -6.51
N LEU A 47 3.28 -7.31 -5.45
CA LEU A 47 4.37 -6.72 -4.68
C LEU A 47 4.43 -7.38 -3.30
N TYR A 48 5.61 -7.45 -2.71
CA TYR A 48 5.80 -8.00 -1.36
C TYR A 48 6.43 -6.94 -0.46
N VAL A 49 5.84 -6.72 0.71
CA VAL A 49 6.26 -5.68 1.66
C VAL A 49 6.35 -6.21 3.08
N ARG A 50 7.17 -5.58 3.93
CA ARG A 50 7.34 -5.97 5.33
C ARG A 50 6.24 -5.46 6.25
N GLU A 51 5.53 -4.40 5.87
CA GLU A 51 4.40 -3.90 6.63
C GLU A 51 3.28 -4.95 6.69
N SER A 52 2.76 -5.18 7.89
CA SER A 52 1.56 -6.01 8.07
C SER A 52 0.32 -5.35 7.45
N ALA A 53 -0.70 -6.15 7.13
CA ALA A 53 -1.98 -5.65 6.64
C ALA A 53 -2.60 -4.59 7.58
N THR A 54 -2.43 -4.75 8.90
CA THR A 54 -2.90 -3.78 9.89
C THR A 54 -2.14 -2.45 9.81
N GLN A 55 -0.82 -2.48 9.65
CA GLN A 55 -0.01 -1.28 9.47
C GLN A 55 -0.38 -0.55 8.19
N ILE A 56 -0.52 -1.27 7.07
CA ILE A 56 -0.95 -0.69 5.78
C ILE A 56 -2.32 -0.01 5.92
N MET A 57 -3.29 -0.67 6.58
CA MET A 57 -4.61 -0.06 6.82
C MET A 57 -4.54 1.19 7.70
N GLN A 58 -3.65 1.23 8.69
CA GLN A 58 -3.45 2.43 9.52
C GLN A 58 -2.87 3.58 8.69
N MET A 59 -1.87 3.30 7.84
CA MET A 59 -1.26 4.29 6.95
C MET A 59 -2.28 4.86 5.95
N ILE A 60 -3.13 3.99 5.38
CA ILE A 60 -4.25 4.41 4.52
C ILE A 60 -5.17 5.40 5.25
N ARG A 61 -5.61 5.06 6.46
CA ARG A 61 -6.52 5.91 7.25
C ARG A 61 -5.88 7.25 7.60
N GLN A 62 -4.61 7.26 7.98
CA GLN A 62 -3.87 8.49 8.27
C GLN A 62 -3.83 9.41 7.05
N GLU A 63 -3.54 8.85 5.88
CA GLU A 63 -3.45 9.61 4.64
C GLU A 63 -4.82 10.12 4.16
N GLN A 64 -5.88 9.32 4.30
CA GLN A 64 -7.26 9.75 4.04
C GLN A 64 -7.68 10.89 4.97
N ASN A 65 -7.38 10.80 6.27
CA ASN A 65 -7.66 11.86 7.22
C ASN A 65 -6.92 13.15 6.87
N ARG A 66 -5.64 13.04 6.46
CA ARG A 66 -4.83 14.18 6.03
C ARG A 66 -5.42 14.87 4.80
N GLN A 67 -5.93 14.10 3.84
CA GLN A 67 -6.57 14.63 2.63
C GLN A 67 -7.92 15.29 2.95
N ALA A 68 -8.74 14.67 3.81
CA ALA A 68 -10.03 15.23 4.24
C ALA A 68 -9.85 16.55 4.98
N GLY A 69 -8.86 16.64 5.89
CA GLY A 69 -8.54 17.88 6.60
C GLY A 69 -8.06 19.02 5.68
N ARG A 70 -7.52 18.69 4.50
CA ARG A 70 -7.17 19.70 3.47
C ARG A 70 -8.37 20.14 2.65
N ALA A 71 -9.33 19.26 2.39
CA ALA A 71 -10.52 19.58 1.61
C ALA A 71 -11.52 20.45 2.40
N GLY A 72 -11.56 20.34 3.73
CA GLY A 72 -12.46 21.13 4.58
C GLY A 72 -11.93 22.52 4.99
N GLY A 73 -10.73 22.90 4.55
CA GLY A 73 -10.09 24.19 4.86
C GLY A 73 -9.92 25.12 3.66
N ALA A 74 -10.59 24.83 2.53
CA ALA A 74 -10.55 25.61 1.29
C ALA A 74 -11.88 26.35 1.06
#